data_AF-A0A9D1EY71-F1
#
_entry.id   AF-A0A9D1EY71-F1
#
_cell.length_a   1.000
_cell.length_b   1.000
_cell.length_c   1.000
_cell.angle_alpha   90.00
_cell.angle_beta   90.00
_cell.angle_gamma   90.00
#
_symmetry.space_group_name_H-M   'P 1'
#
loop_
_entity.id
_entity.type
_entity.pdbx_description
1 polymer ?
#
loop_
_entity_poly.entity_id
_entity_poly.type
_entity_poly.pdbx_seq_one_letter_code
_entity_poly.pdbx_strand_id
1 'polypeptide(L)'
;GKDAKDGQEEAVRKEYAKGENSRWGHGLPGGGDSQMIFLQSAVDKMDDNVGRAAIIQNGSPLFTGDTASGESQIRRWLLESDLIEAIIALPTDLFYNTGIQTYVWILSKNKRAERKGKVQLINAANIFHKLRKAVGDKKNEITPEDRKKIAHLYADFVENENCKIYKNEEFIYREYTVMQPLQRSYAITEERIEAMLQKGSLSSLYDEAKVAEYENQGVSISDADKKKYEKMLANKPRYDNILAVLRGNISDKVYLSPKPFMALLEGILPEDKKLLEKIANGLSVMDKSAEIQRDKKGEIIYDKESKDTEIVKWEESIEDYMKREVLPHIPDAKWFWEENLTAKKPVIKTGAEIPFTRYFYKYQQPVPSEELERKFLSLEQSVTERIKKLFE
;
A
#
# COMPACT_ATOMS: atom_id res chain seq x y z
N GLY A 1 0.27 -2.11 20.73
CA GLY A 1 -1.19 -2.11 20.48
C GLY A 1 -1.92 -1.47 21.63
N LYS A 2 -3.13 -0.97 21.40
CA LYS A 2 -3.95 -0.29 22.43
C LYS A 2 -4.21 -1.13 23.70
N ASP A 3 -4.19 -2.46 23.55
CA ASP A 3 -4.39 -3.43 24.64
C ASP A 3 -3.07 -4.00 25.18
N ALA A 4 -1.92 -3.52 24.68
CA ALA A 4 -0.61 -3.91 25.22
C ALA A 4 -0.44 -3.31 26.61
N LYS A 5 0.15 -4.08 27.53
CA LYS A 5 0.43 -3.57 28.88
C LYS A 5 1.46 -2.44 28.80
N ASP A 6 1.32 -1.46 29.71
CA ASP A 6 2.25 -0.36 29.83
C ASP A 6 3.71 -0.87 29.88
N GLY A 7 4.59 -0.21 29.11
CA GLY A 7 6.01 -0.55 29.02
C GLY A 7 6.38 -1.68 28.05
N GLN A 8 5.42 -2.45 27.52
CA GLN A 8 5.75 -3.52 26.56
C GLN A 8 6.33 -2.99 25.25
N GLU A 9 5.75 -1.94 24.69
CA GLU A 9 6.25 -1.33 23.46
C GLU A 9 7.65 -0.75 23.65
N GLU A 10 7.89 -0.07 24.77
CA GLU A 10 9.21 0.47 25.10
C GLU A 10 10.25 -0.65 25.24
N ALA A 11 9.91 -1.76 25.91
CA ALA A 11 10.78 -2.92 26.01
C ALA A 11 11.10 -3.53 24.63
N VAL A 12 10.12 -3.58 23.73
CA VAL A 12 10.31 -4.01 22.34
C VAL A 12 11.28 -3.09 21.60
N ARG A 13 11.06 -1.78 21.68
CA ARG A 13 11.93 -0.78 21.05
C ARG A 13 13.36 -0.80 21.61
N LYS A 14 13.51 -1.01 22.92
CA LYS A 14 14.82 -1.13 23.58
C LYS A 14 15.58 -2.39 23.14
N GLU A 15 14.90 -3.52 23.00
CA GLU A 15 15.51 -4.74 22.49
C GLU A 15 15.89 -4.60 21.01
N TYR A 16 15.02 -3.98 20.21
CA TYR A 16 15.28 -3.68 18.79
C TYR A 16 16.51 -2.78 18.61
N ALA A 17 16.71 -1.81 19.51
CA ALA A 17 17.87 -0.92 19.50
C ALA A 17 19.23 -1.64 19.65
N LYS A 18 19.25 -2.94 19.99
CA LYS A 18 20.46 -3.78 19.98
C LYS A 18 20.94 -4.15 18.57
N GLY A 19 20.19 -3.81 17.53
CA GLY A 19 20.57 -4.06 16.14
C GLY A 19 20.52 -5.55 15.78
N GLU A 20 21.52 -6.04 15.05
CA GLU A 20 21.57 -7.42 14.53
C GLU A 20 21.56 -8.50 15.63
N ASN A 21 22.05 -8.19 16.84
CA ASN A 21 22.00 -9.10 17.99
C ASN A 21 20.62 -9.14 18.67
N SER A 22 19.64 -8.40 18.14
CA SER A 22 18.28 -8.40 18.62
C SER A 22 17.50 -9.56 18.02
N ARG A 23 16.66 -10.19 18.85
CA ARG A 23 15.61 -11.12 18.37
C ARG A 23 14.59 -10.49 17.42
N TRP A 24 14.61 -9.16 17.25
CA TRP A 24 13.75 -8.40 16.35
C TRP A 24 14.55 -7.54 15.36
N GLY A 25 15.82 -7.89 15.09
CA GLY A 25 16.74 -7.08 14.28
C GLY A 25 16.31 -6.84 12.83
N HIS A 26 15.26 -7.51 12.33
CA HIS A 26 14.81 -7.45 10.94
C HIS A 26 13.60 -6.54 10.73
N GLY A 27 13.27 -5.72 11.73
CA GLY A 27 12.23 -4.70 11.66
C GLY A 27 11.20 -4.83 12.78
N LEU A 28 10.43 -3.76 12.98
CA LEU A 28 9.31 -3.74 13.91
C LEU A 28 8.02 -3.44 13.13
N PRO A 29 6.97 -4.27 13.27
CA PRO A 29 5.67 -3.96 12.70
C PRO A 29 5.07 -2.72 13.37
N GLY A 30 4.06 -2.13 12.75
CA GLY A 30 3.28 -1.05 13.34
C GLY A 30 2.65 -1.47 14.67
N GLY A 31 2.44 -0.50 15.56
CA GLY A 31 1.93 -0.77 16.91
C GLY A 31 0.57 -1.47 16.97
N GLY A 32 -0.19 -1.50 15.87
CA GLY A 32 -1.50 -2.15 15.77
C GLY A 32 -1.46 -3.67 15.64
N ASP A 33 -0.35 -4.25 15.17
CA ASP A 33 -0.23 -5.70 14.92
C ASP A 33 1.16 -6.21 15.34
N SER A 34 1.22 -7.06 16.37
CA SER A 34 2.45 -7.64 16.88
C SER A 34 2.73 -9.06 16.37
N GLN A 35 1.95 -9.56 15.41
CA GLN A 35 2.08 -10.94 14.94
C GLN A 35 3.47 -11.28 14.37
N MET A 36 4.08 -10.33 13.67
CA MET A 36 5.40 -10.49 13.05
C MET A 36 6.56 -10.53 14.06
N ILE A 37 6.43 -9.92 15.25
CA ILE A 37 7.47 -10.03 16.27
C ILE A 37 7.54 -11.44 16.88
N PHE A 38 6.43 -12.18 16.87
CA PHE A 38 6.41 -13.58 17.31
C PHE A 38 7.08 -14.52 16.29
N LEU A 39 6.95 -14.24 14.98
CA LEU A 39 7.69 -14.98 13.95
C LEU A 39 9.20 -14.81 14.14
N GLN A 40 9.68 -13.57 14.28
CA GLN A 40 11.10 -13.29 14.55
C GLN A 40 11.57 -13.96 15.86
N SER A 41 10.77 -13.88 16.93
CA SER A 41 11.12 -14.51 18.22
C SER A 41 11.24 -16.04 18.14
N ALA A 42 10.41 -16.68 17.31
CA ALA A 42 10.53 -18.11 17.08
C ALA A 42 11.83 -18.45 16.36
N VAL A 43 12.20 -17.68 15.32
CA VAL A 43 13.46 -17.89 14.59
C VAL A 43 14.68 -17.72 15.48
N ASP A 44 14.69 -16.71 16.35
CA ASP A 44 15.75 -16.46 17.34
C ASP A 44 15.93 -17.64 18.33
N LYS A 45 14.86 -18.37 18.62
CA LYS A 45 14.87 -19.50 19.56
C LYS A 45 15.01 -20.87 18.90
N MET A 46 14.93 -20.95 17.57
CA MET A 46 15.19 -22.17 16.81
C MET A 46 16.68 -22.51 16.86
N ASP A 47 17.02 -23.79 17.05
CA ASP A 47 18.38 -24.30 16.86
C ASP A 47 18.95 -23.88 15.50
N ASP A 48 20.20 -23.44 15.45
CA ASP A 48 20.79 -22.83 14.26
C ASP A 48 20.95 -23.79 13.07
N ASN A 49 21.00 -25.10 13.32
CA ASN A 49 21.28 -26.10 12.29
C ASN A 49 20.07 -26.99 11.97
N VAL A 50 19.21 -27.27 12.96
CA VAL A 50 18.07 -28.19 12.80
C VAL A 50 16.75 -27.62 13.30
N GLY A 51 16.72 -26.33 13.64
CA GLY A 51 15.56 -25.68 14.21
C GLY A 51 14.37 -25.64 13.25
N ARG A 52 13.19 -25.88 13.82
CA ARG A 52 11.91 -25.83 13.12
C ARG A 52 10.83 -25.28 14.05
N ALA A 53 9.93 -24.47 13.52
CA ALA A 53 8.82 -23.91 14.26
C ALA A 53 7.52 -23.97 13.45
N ALA A 54 6.39 -24.04 14.15
CA ALA A 54 5.06 -23.88 13.59
C ALA A 54 4.32 -22.81 14.39
N ILE A 55 3.87 -21.74 13.72
CA ILE A 55 3.14 -20.65 14.37
C ILE A 55 1.81 -20.45 13.67
N ILE A 56 0.74 -20.33 14.45
CA ILE A 56 -0.59 -20.03 13.93
C ILE A 56 -0.80 -18.52 13.99
N GLN A 57 -1.16 -17.94 12.84
CA GLN A 57 -1.36 -16.51 12.63
C GLN A 57 -2.72 -16.30 11.92
N ASN A 58 -3.30 -15.10 12.00
CA ASN A 58 -4.36 -14.71 11.04
C ASN A 58 -3.73 -14.39 9.66
N GLY A 59 -4.50 -13.80 8.74
CA GLY A 59 -4.01 -13.41 7.41
C GLY A 59 -3.10 -12.17 7.36
N SER A 60 -3.10 -11.30 8.37
CA SER A 60 -2.40 -10.00 8.31
C SER A 60 -0.90 -10.13 7.99
N PRO A 61 -0.14 -11.08 8.60
CA PRO A 61 1.27 -11.25 8.27
C PRO A 61 1.57 -11.56 6.81
N LEU A 62 0.61 -12.02 6.03
CA LEU A 62 0.84 -12.37 4.62
C LEU A 62 1.00 -11.13 3.71
N PHE A 63 0.34 -10.02 4.03
CA PHE A 63 0.26 -8.88 3.11
C PHE A 63 0.33 -7.48 3.74
N THR A 64 0.09 -7.32 5.04
CA THR A 64 0.08 -5.99 5.67
C THR A 64 1.42 -5.29 5.55
N GLY A 65 1.41 -3.97 5.34
CA GLY A 65 2.60 -3.13 5.31
C GLY A 65 3.00 -2.70 3.89
N ASP A 66 3.41 -1.44 3.77
CA ASP A 66 4.03 -0.86 2.59
C ASP A 66 5.48 -1.34 2.40
N THR A 67 6.09 -1.04 1.26
CA THR A 67 7.39 -1.60 0.84
C THR A 67 8.50 -1.42 1.89
N ALA A 68 8.59 -0.25 2.51
CA ALA A 68 9.60 0.04 3.52
C ALA A 68 9.16 -0.30 4.96
N SER A 69 7.94 -0.81 5.15
CA SER A 69 7.39 -1.11 6.47
C SER A 69 8.11 -2.27 7.14
N GLY A 70 8.05 -2.33 8.47
CA GLY A 70 8.64 -3.44 9.21
C GLY A 70 8.02 -4.79 8.85
N GLU A 71 6.71 -4.86 8.61
CA GLU A 71 6.02 -6.08 8.18
C GLU A 71 6.56 -6.60 6.85
N SER A 72 6.71 -5.72 5.85
CA SER A 72 7.25 -6.09 4.54
C SER A 72 8.71 -6.52 4.65
N GLN A 73 9.53 -5.80 5.42
CA GLN A 73 10.94 -6.14 5.61
C GLN A 73 11.16 -7.43 6.41
N ILE A 74 10.31 -7.73 7.40
CA ILE A 74 10.36 -9.01 8.12
C ILE A 74 10.00 -10.17 7.18
N ARG A 75 8.95 -10.03 6.34
CA ARG A 75 8.64 -11.05 5.31
C ARG A 75 9.79 -11.25 4.36
N ARG A 76 10.35 -10.16 3.85
CA ARG A 76 11.48 -10.18 2.92
C ARG A 76 12.67 -10.92 3.53
N TRP A 77 13.04 -10.59 4.77
CA TRP A 77 14.10 -11.30 5.49
C TRP A 77 13.82 -12.80 5.63
N LEU A 78 12.59 -13.18 6.00
CA LEU A 78 12.21 -14.60 6.13
C LEU A 78 12.34 -15.36 4.80
N LEU A 79 12.07 -14.70 3.66
CA LEU A 79 12.19 -15.26 2.32
C LEU A 79 13.65 -15.31 1.85
N GLU A 80 14.40 -14.22 1.98
CA GLU A 80 15.82 -14.12 1.59
C GLU A 80 16.70 -15.07 2.42
N SER A 81 16.34 -15.29 3.69
CA SER A 81 17.02 -16.25 4.56
C SER A 81 16.53 -17.69 4.38
N ASP A 82 15.63 -17.93 3.42
CA ASP A 82 15.05 -19.23 3.11
C ASP A 82 14.39 -19.93 4.32
N LEU A 83 13.77 -19.18 5.23
CA LEU A 83 13.23 -19.69 6.49
C LEU A 83 11.79 -20.19 6.38
N ILE A 84 10.98 -19.60 5.49
CA ILE A 84 9.58 -20.01 5.29
C ILE A 84 9.55 -21.30 4.49
N GLU A 85 9.20 -22.42 5.10
CA GLU A 85 9.11 -23.70 4.40
C GLU A 85 7.72 -23.97 3.84
N ALA A 86 6.67 -23.66 4.61
CA ALA A 86 5.29 -23.79 4.16
C ALA A 86 4.35 -22.80 4.87
N ILE A 87 3.28 -22.43 4.18
CA ILE A 87 2.14 -21.68 4.74
C ILE A 87 0.88 -22.47 4.44
N ILE A 88 0.12 -22.80 5.49
CA ILE A 88 -1.06 -23.67 5.41
C ILE A 88 -2.29 -22.86 5.81
N ALA A 89 -3.16 -22.54 4.85
CA ALA A 89 -4.45 -21.93 5.14
C ALA A 89 -5.39 -22.96 5.75
N LEU A 90 -5.85 -22.71 6.97
CA LEU A 90 -6.80 -23.56 7.67
C LEU A 90 -8.24 -23.13 7.36
N PRO A 91 -9.23 -23.99 7.65
CA PRO A 91 -10.65 -23.63 7.63
C PRO A 91 -10.97 -22.42 8.52
N THR A 92 -12.02 -21.67 8.15
CA THR A 92 -12.63 -20.67 9.04
C THR A 92 -13.32 -21.34 10.21
N ASP A 93 -13.74 -20.58 11.22
CA ASP A 93 -14.53 -21.07 12.36
C ASP A 93 -13.88 -22.26 13.10
N LEU A 94 -12.55 -22.33 13.17
CA LEU A 94 -11.81 -23.39 13.89
C LEU A 94 -11.56 -23.09 15.36
N PHE A 95 -11.56 -21.82 15.75
CA PHE A 95 -11.22 -21.37 17.09
C PHE A 95 -12.44 -20.83 17.82
N TYR A 96 -12.47 -20.98 19.13
CA TYR A 96 -13.62 -20.58 19.96
C TYR A 96 -13.86 -19.06 19.97
N ASN A 97 -12.79 -18.27 19.83
CA ASN A 97 -12.81 -16.81 20.01
C ASN A 97 -12.76 -16.03 18.69
N THR A 98 -12.67 -16.71 17.54
CA THR A 98 -12.66 -16.05 16.23
C THR A 98 -13.11 -17.00 15.11
N GLY A 99 -13.97 -16.49 14.24
CA GLY A 99 -14.37 -17.15 12.99
C GLY A 99 -13.40 -16.93 11.81
N ILE A 100 -12.35 -16.12 11.99
CA ILE A 100 -11.47 -15.69 10.89
C ILE A 100 -10.62 -16.86 10.39
N GLN A 101 -10.26 -16.82 9.10
CA GLN A 101 -9.31 -17.76 8.52
C GLN A 101 -7.92 -17.60 9.14
N THR A 102 -7.30 -18.71 9.49
CA THR A 102 -5.97 -18.75 10.11
C THR A 102 -4.98 -19.52 9.25
N TYR A 103 -3.70 -19.26 9.45
CA TYR A 103 -2.61 -19.78 8.67
C TYR A 103 -1.55 -20.38 9.60
N VAL A 104 -1.10 -21.59 9.30
CA VAL A 104 0.08 -22.18 9.95
C VAL A 104 1.31 -21.82 9.15
N TRP A 105 2.23 -21.09 9.77
CA TRP A 105 3.56 -20.79 9.24
C TRP A 105 4.53 -21.86 9.71
N ILE A 106 5.08 -22.62 8.79
CA ILE A 106 6.14 -23.59 9.05
C ILE A 106 7.48 -22.93 8.70
N LEU A 107 8.30 -22.74 9.72
CA LEU A 107 9.65 -22.19 9.60
C LEU A 107 10.68 -23.31 9.79
N SER A 108 11.76 -23.30 9.00
CA SER A 108 12.79 -24.34 9.05
C SER A 108 14.16 -23.74 8.74
N LYS A 109 15.15 -23.99 9.60
CA LYS A 109 16.58 -23.74 9.33
C LYS A 109 17.26 -24.95 8.64
N ASN A 110 16.53 -26.05 8.44
CA ASN A 110 17.03 -27.29 7.83
C ASN A 110 16.06 -27.87 6.81
N LYS A 111 15.79 -27.09 5.74
CA LYS A 111 14.94 -27.53 4.64
C LYS A 111 15.55 -28.74 3.93
N ARG A 112 14.70 -29.72 3.58
CA ARG A 112 15.08 -30.81 2.66
C ARG A 112 15.59 -30.22 1.34
N ALA A 113 16.51 -30.90 0.66
CA ALA A 113 17.24 -30.35 -0.49
C ALA A 113 16.30 -29.82 -1.60
N GLU A 114 15.21 -30.52 -1.87
CA GLU A 114 14.23 -30.17 -2.90
C GLU A 114 13.37 -28.93 -2.57
N ARG A 115 13.34 -28.53 -1.28
CA ARG A 115 12.58 -27.39 -0.73
C ARG A 115 13.40 -26.11 -0.60
N LYS A 116 14.73 -26.18 -0.73
CA LYS A 116 15.60 -25.00 -0.60
C LYS A 116 15.26 -23.96 -1.67
N GLY A 117 15.20 -22.70 -1.26
CA GLY A 117 14.79 -21.57 -2.09
C GLY A 117 13.31 -21.55 -2.47
N LYS A 118 12.46 -22.35 -1.81
CA LYS A 118 11.04 -22.49 -2.12
C LYS A 118 10.16 -22.36 -0.89
N VAL A 119 8.92 -21.92 -1.15
CA VAL A 119 7.81 -21.90 -0.21
C VAL A 119 6.68 -22.77 -0.74
N GLN A 120 6.15 -23.64 0.12
CA GLN A 120 4.95 -24.43 -0.17
C GLN A 120 3.71 -23.72 0.36
N LEU A 121 2.76 -23.39 -0.50
CA LEU A 121 1.44 -22.90 -0.10
C LEU A 121 0.44 -24.06 -0.11
N ILE A 122 -0.28 -24.26 0.99
CA ILE A 122 -1.26 -25.34 1.14
C ILE A 122 -2.62 -24.76 1.52
N ASN A 123 -3.61 -24.92 0.66
CA ASN A 123 -4.97 -24.51 0.95
C ASN A 123 -5.78 -25.67 1.54
N ALA A 124 -5.85 -25.72 2.87
CA ALA A 124 -6.66 -26.68 3.61
C ALA A 124 -8.02 -26.11 4.03
N ALA A 125 -8.43 -24.95 3.51
CA ALA A 125 -9.63 -24.24 3.96
C ALA A 125 -10.92 -25.07 3.87
N ASN A 126 -10.97 -26.01 2.93
CA ASN A 126 -12.12 -26.90 2.70
C ASN A 126 -11.95 -28.31 3.32
N ILE A 127 -10.91 -28.53 4.12
CA ILE A 127 -10.63 -29.82 4.77
C ILE A 127 -11.10 -29.74 6.23
N PHE A 128 -12.41 -29.92 6.44
CA PHE A 128 -13.02 -29.91 7.77
C PHE A 128 -14.36 -30.65 7.81
N HIS A 129 -14.83 -30.89 9.03
CA HIS A 129 -16.20 -31.31 9.31
C HIS A 129 -16.91 -30.23 10.15
N LYS A 130 -18.22 -30.10 9.94
CA LYS A 130 -19.04 -29.19 10.76
C LYS A 130 -19.35 -29.84 12.11
N LEU A 131 -19.19 -29.08 13.17
CA LEU A 131 -19.65 -29.45 14.50
C LEU A 131 -21.17 -29.51 14.53
N ARG A 132 -21.71 -30.50 15.24
CA ARG A 132 -23.16 -30.62 15.49
C ARG A 132 -23.72 -29.39 16.23
N LYS A 133 -22.93 -28.83 17.16
CA LYS A 133 -23.26 -27.62 17.91
C LYS A 133 -22.04 -26.72 17.95
N ALA A 134 -22.23 -25.46 17.56
CA ALA A 134 -21.16 -24.46 17.63
C ALA A 134 -20.73 -24.22 19.09
N VAL A 135 -19.44 -23.93 19.28
CA VAL A 135 -18.87 -23.55 20.57
C VAL A 135 -18.20 -22.18 20.39
N GLY A 136 -18.91 -21.12 20.79
CA GLY A 136 -18.52 -19.76 20.40
C GLY A 136 -18.49 -19.62 18.87
N ASP A 137 -17.40 -19.10 18.33
CA ASP A 137 -17.19 -19.02 16.88
C ASP A 137 -16.78 -20.35 16.25
N LYS A 138 -16.39 -21.35 17.05
CA LYS A 138 -15.97 -22.64 16.53
C LYS A 138 -17.16 -23.41 15.97
N LYS A 139 -17.20 -23.58 14.66
CA LYS A 139 -18.21 -24.37 13.92
C LYS A 139 -17.59 -25.52 13.15
N ASN A 140 -16.27 -25.47 12.91
CA ASN A 140 -15.56 -26.46 12.13
C ASN A 140 -14.53 -27.21 13.01
N GLU A 141 -14.28 -28.46 12.65
CA GLU A 141 -13.26 -29.30 13.25
C GLU A 141 -12.44 -30.05 12.18
N ILE A 142 -11.19 -30.36 12.51
CA ILE A 142 -10.29 -31.14 11.67
C ILE A 142 -10.11 -32.49 12.36
N THR A 143 -10.61 -33.55 11.72
CA THR A 143 -10.53 -34.92 12.25
C THR A 143 -9.09 -35.46 12.24
N PRO A 144 -8.77 -36.57 12.92
CA PRO A 144 -7.49 -37.27 12.73
C PRO A 144 -7.17 -37.57 11.25
N GLU A 145 -8.18 -37.95 10.47
CA GLU A 145 -8.06 -38.26 9.05
C GLU A 145 -7.72 -37.01 8.23
N ASP A 146 -8.36 -35.88 8.52
CA ASP A 146 -8.05 -34.61 7.87
C ASP A 146 -6.66 -34.11 8.22
N ARG A 147 -6.23 -34.26 9.47
CA ARG A 147 -4.85 -33.95 9.88
C ARG A 147 -3.84 -34.76 9.09
N LYS A 148 -4.10 -36.05 8.85
CA LYS A 148 -3.25 -36.90 8.00
C LYS A 148 -3.22 -36.39 6.56
N LYS A 149 -4.37 -36.02 5.98
CA LYS A 149 -4.43 -35.44 4.62
C LYS A 149 -3.57 -34.17 4.52
N ILE A 150 -3.72 -33.23 5.46
CA ILE A 150 -2.95 -31.98 5.49
C ILE A 150 -1.46 -32.27 5.68
N ALA A 151 -1.11 -33.21 6.56
CA ALA A 151 0.26 -33.61 6.79
C ALA A 151 0.90 -34.27 5.55
N HIS A 152 0.15 -35.08 4.78
CA HIS A 152 0.61 -35.64 3.51
C HIS A 152 0.79 -34.55 2.45
N LEU A 153 -0.17 -33.64 2.28
CA LEU A 153 -0.02 -32.48 1.38
C LEU A 153 1.28 -31.72 1.66
N TYR A 154 1.58 -31.48 2.94
CA TYR A 154 2.86 -30.90 3.34
C TYR A 154 4.03 -31.83 3.00
N ALA A 155 4.07 -33.05 3.53
CA ALA A 155 5.23 -33.94 3.44
C ALA A 155 5.62 -34.35 2.02
N ASP A 156 4.63 -34.60 1.16
CA ASP A 156 4.79 -35.11 -0.20
C ASP A 156 5.45 -34.07 -1.11
N PHE A 157 5.20 -32.77 -0.89
CA PHE A 157 5.79 -31.67 -1.66
C PHE A 157 5.51 -31.78 -3.18
N VAL A 158 4.28 -32.14 -3.54
CA VAL A 158 3.83 -32.27 -4.94
C VAL A 158 2.72 -31.26 -5.21
N GLU A 159 2.85 -30.52 -6.32
CA GLU A 159 1.83 -29.55 -6.72
C GLU A 159 0.51 -30.22 -7.11
N ASN A 160 -0.59 -29.61 -6.69
CA ASN A 160 -1.94 -30.00 -7.05
C ASN A 160 -2.90 -28.80 -6.89
N GLU A 161 -4.21 -29.04 -6.76
CA GLU A 161 -5.17 -27.96 -6.57
C GLU A 161 -5.11 -27.30 -5.18
N ASN A 162 -4.67 -28.04 -4.16
CA ASN A 162 -4.57 -27.59 -2.77
C ASN A 162 -3.11 -27.32 -2.35
N CYS A 163 -2.12 -27.60 -3.21
CA CYS A 163 -0.71 -27.38 -2.95
C CYS A 163 -0.04 -26.68 -4.13
N LYS A 164 0.56 -25.52 -3.89
CA LYS A 164 1.34 -24.76 -4.88
C LYS A 164 2.75 -24.55 -4.34
N ILE A 165 3.76 -24.61 -5.21
CA ILE A 165 5.16 -24.47 -4.80
C ILE A 165 5.81 -23.38 -5.63
N TYR A 166 6.32 -22.35 -4.96
CA TYR A 166 6.96 -21.21 -5.60
C TYR A 166 8.38 -21.01 -5.08
N LYS A 167 9.23 -20.37 -5.88
CA LYS A 167 10.51 -19.87 -5.37
C LYS A 167 10.30 -18.71 -4.40
N ASN A 168 11.28 -18.42 -3.56
CA ASN A 168 11.20 -17.31 -2.61
C ASN A 168 11.00 -15.96 -3.32
N GLU A 169 11.63 -15.78 -4.49
CA GLU A 169 11.59 -14.56 -5.29
C GLU A 169 10.19 -14.22 -5.84
N GLU A 170 9.29 -15.20 -5.97
CA GLU A 170 7.91 -14.98 -6.41
C GLU A 170 7.13 -14.05 -5.46
N PHE A 171 7.55 -14.00 -4.19
CA PHE A 171 6.95 -13.17 -3.14
C PHE A 171 7.72 -11.88 -2.87
N ILE A 172 8.78 -11.61 -3.63
CA ILE A 172 9.58 -10.40 -3.53
C ILE A 172 9.22 -9.50 -4.72
N TYR A 173 9.16 -8.20 -4.48
CA TYR A 173 8.84 -7.21 -5.50
C TYR A 173 9.71 -5.97 -5.36
N ARG A 174 9.73 -5.17 -6.43
CA ARG A 174 10.36 -3.86 -6.50
C ARG A 174 9.32 -2.79 -6.76
N GLU A 175 9.39 -1.72 -5.98
CA GLU A 175 8.57 -0.53 -6.09
C GLU A 175 9.29 0.51 -6.95
N TYR A 176 8.64 0.94 -8.03
CA TYR A 176 9.16 1.98 -8.92
C TYR A 176 8.28 3.21 -8.85
N THR A 177 8.91 4.38 -8.76
CA THR A 177 8.19 5.63 -8.98
C THR A 177 8.03 5.83 -10.47
N VAL A 178 6.81 6.13 -10.94
CA VAL A 178 6.54 6.49 -12.33
C VAL A 178 6.08 7.95 -12.38
N MET A 179 6.65 8.73 -13.29
CA MET A 179 6.28 10.13 -13.48
C MET A 179 6.23 10.49 -14.96
N GLN A 180 5.42 11.49 -15.29
CA GLN A 180 5.35 12.10 -16.61
C GLN A 180 6.28 13.32 -16.70
N PRO A 181 6.74 13.69 -17.90
CA PRO A 181 7.47 14.94 -18.12
C PRO A 181 6.70 16.15 -17.59
N LEU A 182 7.42 17.13 -17.06
CA LEU A 182 6.85 18.40 -16.64
C LEU A 182 6.43 19.20 -17.86
N GLN A 183 5.15 19.11 -18.17
CA GLN A 183 4.52 19.70 -19.34
C GLN A 183 3.22 20.37 -18.91
N ARG A 184 3.28 21.69 -18.71
CA ARG A 184 2.21 22.44 -18.05
C ARG A 184 1.92 23.72 -18.80
N SER A 185 0.63 24.03 -18.95
CA SER A 185 0.18 25.33 -19.43
C SER A 185 -0.17 26.24 -18.28
N TYR A 186 -0.04 27.54 -18.51
CA TYR A 186 -0.22 28.59 -17.52
C TYR A 186 -1.27 29.58 -18.01
N ALA A 187 -2.17 30.00 -17.14
CA ALA A 187 -3.15 31.04 -17.44
C ALA A 187 -3.65 31.64 -16.13
N ILE A 188 -4.22 32.83 -16.22
CA ILE A 188 -4.93 33.46 -15.11
C ILE A 188 -6.42 33.33 -15.43
N THR A 189 -7.05 32.28 -14.88
CA THR A 189 -8.50 32.07 -14.94
C THR A 189 -9.03 31.91 -13.51
N GLU A 190 -10.33 32.15 -13.29
CA GLU A 190 -10.89 31.99 -11.94
C GLU A 190 -10.69 30.55 -11.43
N GLU A 191 -10.90 29.54 -12.28
CA GLU A 191 -10.72 28.13 -11.90
C GLU A 191 -9.28 27.82 -11.48
N ARG A 192 -8.29 28.39 -12.16
CA ARG A 192 -6.86 28.20 -11.83
C ARG A 192 -6.47 28.95 -10.56
N ILE A 193 -7.06 30.13 -10.32
CA ILE A 193 -6.88 30.88 -9.06
C ILE A 193 -7.45 30.07 -7.90
N GLU A 194 -8.66 29.53 -8.04
CA GLU A 194 -9.28 28.68 -7.04
C GLU A 194 -8.44 27.41 -6.78
N ALA A 195 -7.98 26.73 -7.83
CA ALA A 195 -7.12 25.55 -7.71
C ALA A 195 -5.78 25.89 -7.01
N MET A 196 -5.16 27.02 -7.36
CA MET A 196 -3.95 27.53 -6.70
C MET A 196 -4.15 27.71 -5.19
N LEU A 197 -5.30 28.28 -4.80
CA LEU A 197 -5.68 28.53 -3.42
C LEU A 197 -5.94 27.23 -2.66
N GLN A 198 -6.69 26.30 -3.25
CA GLN A 198 -6.95 24.98 -2.67
C GLN A 198 -5.64 24.18 -2.46
N LYS A 199 -4.68 24.30 -3.38
CA LYS A 199 -3.33 23.72 -3.24
C LYS A 199 -2.49 24.39 -2.15
N GLY A 200 -2.96 25.49 -1.55
CA GLY A 200 -2.23 26.21 -0.51
C GLY A 200 -0.97 26.90 -1.03
N SER A 201 -0.92 27.28 -2.32
CA SER A 201 0.28 27.91 -2.92
C SER A 201 0.68 29.21 -2.21
N LEU A 202 -0.32 29.89 -1.62
CA LEU A 202 -0.16 31.12 -0.84
C LEU A 202 -0.28 30.92 0.68
N SER A 203 -0.39 29.69 1.17
CA SER A 203 -0.54 29.36 2.61
C SER A 203 0.62 29.88 3.47
N SER A 204 1.80 30.08 2.88
CA SER A 204 2.94 30.68 3.58
C SER A 204 2.80 32.18 3.86
N LEU A 205 1.90 32.87 3.13
CA LEU A 205 1.55 34.26 3.39
C LEU A 205 0.37 34.34 4.35
N TYR A 206 -0.72 33.66 4.00
CA TYR A 206 -1.96 33.64 4.76
C TYR A 206 -2.68 32.30 4.54
N ASP A 207 -3.17 31.70 5.61
CA ASP A 207 -3.87 30.41 5.61
C ASP A 207 -5.13 30.58 6.47
N GLU A 208 -6.28 30.73 5.81
CA GLU A 208 -7.55 31.05 6.46
C GLU A 208 -7.97 29.98 7.48
N ALA A 209 -7.75 28.70 7.16
CA ALA A 209 -8.09 27.59 8.05
C ALA A 209 -7.26 27.64 9.35
N LYS A 210 -5.96 27.95 9.26
CA LYS A 210 -5.10 28.10 10.44
C LYS A 210 -5.42 29.33 11.27
N VAL A 211 -5.77 30.44 10.63
CA VAL A 211 -6.22 31.65 11.33
C VAL A 211 -7.47 31.34 12.15
N ALA A 212 -8.47 30.68 11.54
CA ALA A 212 -9.68 30.25 12.26
C ALA A 212 -9.37 29.24 13.37
N GLU A 213 -8.42 28.33 13.18
CA GLU A 213 -7.96 27.40 14.23
C GLU A 213 -7.39 28.17 15.43
N TYR A 214 -6.51 29.14 15.19
CA TYR A 214 -5.91 29.97 16.25
C TYR A 214 -6.95 30.85 16.97
N GLU A 215 -7.90 31.42 16.23
CA GLU A 215 -9.01 32.20 16.81
C GLU A 215 -9.90 31.33 17.72
N ASN A 216 -10.19 30.10 17.30
CA ASN A 216 -10.96 29.14 18.11
C ASN A 216 -10.20 28.66 19.35
N GLN A 217 -8.86 28.54 19.27
CA GLN A 217 -8.01 28.16 20.40
C GLN A 217 -7.78 29.31 21.41
N GLY A 218 -7.98 30.58 20.99
CA GLY A 218 -7.98 31.74 21.87
C GLY A 218 -6.69 31.88 22.70
N VAL A 219 -6.83 32.01 24.02
CA VAL A 219 -5.71 32.19 24.99
C VAL A 219 -4.86 30.93 25.19
N SER A 220 -5.23 29.80 24.59
CA SER A 220 -4.54 28.51 24.75
C SER A 220 -3.47 28.24 23.69
N ILE A 221 -3.22 29.17 22.77
CA ILE A 221 -2.15 29.03 21.77
C ILE A 221 -0.77 29.26 22.40
N SER A 222 0.24 28.50 21.95
CA SER A 222 1.61 28.69 22.40
C SER A 222 2.19 30.05 21.95
N ASP A 223 3.21 30.57 22.65
CA ASP A 223 3.90 31.81 22.23
C ASP A 223 4.48 31.71 20.81
N ALA A 224 4.88 30.51 20.38
CA ALA A 224 5.36 30.26 19.04
C ALA A 224 4.23 30.37 18.00
N ASP A 225 3.04 29.86 18.31
CA ASP A 225 1.89 29.91 17.41
C ASP A 225 1.26 31.31 17.37
N LYS A 226 1.26 32.03 18.49
CA LYS A 226 0.88 33.45 18.52
C LYS A 226 1.72 34.30 17.56
N LYS A 227 3.04 34.10 17.54
CA LYS A 227 3.93 34.79 16.57
C LYS A 227 3.62 34.43 15.12
N LYS A 228 3.22 33.18 14.84
CA LYS A 228 2.81 32.76 13.48
C LYS A 228 1.49 33.43 13.09
N TYR A 229 0.52 33.44 14.00
CA TYR A 229 -0.78 34.08 13.81
C TYR A 229 -0.64 35.58 13.53
N GLU A 230 0.09 36.32 14.36
CA GLU A 230 0.34 37.76 14.16
C GLU A 230 1.03 38.03 12.81
N LYS A 231 1.98 37.17 12.41
CA LYS A 231 2.64 37.27 11.11
C LYS A 231 1.68 37.02 9.94
N MET A 232 0.74 36.08 10.06
CA MET A 232 -0.28 35.82 9.03
C MET A 232 -1.21 37.03 8.87
N LEU A 233 -1.70 37.59 9.98
CA LEU A 233 -2.53 38.80 9.94
C LEU A 233 -1.79 39.98 9.30
N ALA A 234 -0.52 40.19 9.64
CA ALA A 234 0.30 41.24 9.03
C ALA A 234 0.51 41.03 7.52
N ASN A 235 0.53 39.79 7.04
CA ASN A 235 0.66 39.45 5.63
C ASN A 235 -0.69 39.45 4.88
N LYS A 236 -1.82 39.50 5.57
CA LYS A 236 -3.16 39.47 4.95
C LYS A 236 -3.35 40.54 3.87
N PRO A 237 -2.95 41.82 4.07
CA PRO A 237 -3.07 42.82 3.02
C PRO A 237 -2.27 42.49 1.75
N ARG A 238 -1.06 41.92 1.91
CA ARG A 238 -0.23 41.47 0.78
C ARG A 238 -0.89 40.30 0.04
N TYR A 239 -1.45 39.34 0.78
CA TYR A 239 -2.22 38.23 0.22
C TYR A 239 -3.45 38.71 -0.56
N ASP A 240 -4.26 39.59 0.03
CA ASP A 240 -5.47 40.12 -0.58
C ASP A 240 -5.13 40.93 -1.86
N ASN A 241 -4.02 41.69 -1.84
CA ASN A 241 -3.53 42.41 -3.01
C ASN A 241 -3.12 41.48 -4.15
N ILE A 242 -2.40 40.39 -3.87
CA ILE A 242 -2.03 39.39 -4.89
C ILE A 242 -3.28 38.83 -5.56
N LEU A 243 -4.30 38.46 -4.78
CA LEU A 243 -5.54 37.93 -5.32
C LEU A 243 -6.32 38.97 -6.13
N ALA A 244 -6.39 40.21 -5.67
CA ALA A 244 -7.03 41.29 -6.40
C ALA A 244 -6.35 41.53 -7.76
N VAL A 245 -5.01 41.54 -7.80
CA VAL A 245 -4.25 41.68 -9.05
C VAL A 245 -4.49 40.50 -9.98
N LEU A 246 -4.43 39.26 -9.47
CA LEU A 246 -4.70 38.07 -10.30
C LEU A 246 -6.11 38.08 -10.88
N ARG A 247 -7.13 38.36 -10.05
CA ARG A 247 -8.53 38.45 -10.51
C ARG A 247 -8.75 39.60 -11.49
N GLY A 248 -8.06 40.72 -11.31
CA GLY A 248 -8.09 41.84 -12.25
C GLY A 248 -7.40 41.57 -13.60
N ASN A 249 -6.62 40.49 -13.71
CA ASN A 249 -5.89 40.09 -14.92
C ASN A 249 -6.38 38.74 -15.49
N ILE A 250 -7.62 38.35 -15.19
CA ILE A 250 -8.23 37.14 -15.78
C ILE A 250 -8.30 37.29 -17.31
N SER A 251 -7.90 36.24 -18.01
CA SER A 251 -7.87 36.20 -19.47
C SER A 251 -7.93 34.76 -19.99
N ASP A 252 -8.50 34.59 -21.19
CA ASP A 252 -8.50 33.30 -21.91
C ASP A 252 -7.12 32.94 -22.49
N LYS A 253 -6.13 33.81 -22.34
CA LYS A 253 -4.78 33.58 -22.88
C LYS A 253 -4.06 32.48 -22.11
N VAL A 254 -3.77 31.39 -22.83
CA VAL A 254 -2.98 30.27 -22.33
C VAL A 254 -1.53 30.39 -22.80
N TYR A 255 -0.61 30.17 -21.87
CA TYR A 255 0.83 30.18 -22.09
C TYR A 255 1.34 28.73 -22.01
N LEU A 256 1.94 28.25 -23.10
CA LEU A 256 2.46 26.89 -23.23
C LEU A 256 3.89 26.73 -22.69
N SER A 257 4.48 27.79 -22.15
CA SER A 257 5.80 27.77 -21.53
C SER A 257 5.88 28.72 -20.33
N PRO A 258 6.73 28.40 -19.33
CA PRO A 258 6.81 29.19 -18.10
C PRO A 258 7.42 30.58 -18.33
N LYS A 259 8.38 30.72 -19.25
CA LYS A 259 9.10 31.98 -19.52
C LYS A 259 8.17 33.18 -19.81
N PRO A 260 7.28 33.10 -20.83
CA PRO A 260 6.39 34.22 -21.14
C PRO A 260 5.33 34.46 -20.04
N PHE A 261 4.94 33.41 -19.31
CA PHE A 261 4.02 33.57 -18.18
C PHE A 261 4.68 34.25 -16.98
N MET A 262 5.92 33.89 -16.66
CA MET A 262 6.70 34.55 -15.60
C MET A 262 6.92 36.02 -15.92
N ALA A 263 7.22 36.37 -17.17
CA ALA A 263 7.35 37.77 -17.59
C ALA A 263 6.03 38.56 -17.42
N LEU A 264 4.87 37.93 -17.66
CA LEU A 264 3.57 38.53 -17.33
C LEU A 264 3.45 38.77 -15.83
N LEU A 265 3.70 37.74 -15.00
CA LEU A 265 3.57 37.83 -13.55
C LEU A 265 4.51 38.89 -12.95
N GLU A 266 5.76 38.96 -13.39
CA GLU A 266 6.73 39.99 -12.98
C GLU A 266 6.26 41.41 -13.34
N GLY A 267 5.50 41.57 -14.42
CA GLY A 267 4.94 42.85 -14.84
C GLY A 267 3.72 43.31 -14.04
N ILE A 268 2.92 42.37 -13.51
CA ILE A 268 1.67 42.68 -12.79
C ILE A 268 1.81 42.59 -11.26
N LEU A 269 2.75 41.78 -10.76
CA LEU A 269 2.97 41.53 -9.33
C LEU A 269 4.39 41.94 -8.92
N PRO A 270 4.56 42.98 -8.08
CA PRO A 270 5.88 43.39 -7.57
C PRO A 270 6.32 42.50 -6.41
N GLU A 271 6.52 41.21 -6.70
CA GLU A 271 6.81 40.18 -5.72
C GLU A 271 8.16 39.50 -5.96
N ASP A 272 8.70 38.84 -4.92
CA ASP A 272 9.96 38.13 -5.06
C ASP A 272 9.83 36.90 -5.98
N LYS A 273 10.91 36.57 -6.68
CA LYS A 273 10.93 35.49 -7.68
C LYS A 273 10.42 34.15 -7.14
N LYS A 274 10.71 33.82 -5.88
CA LYS A 274 10.31 32.55 -5.28
C LYS A 274 8.79 32.50 -5.07
N LEU A 275 8.17 33.62 -4.70
CA LEU A 275 6.72 33.72 -4.60
C LEU A 275 6.07 33.68 -5.99
N LEU A 276 6.63 34.36 -6.98
CA LEU A 276 6.13 34.31 -8.36
C LEU A 276 6.19 32.89 -8.94
N GLU A 277 7.26 32.14 -8.69
CA GLU A 277 7.37 30.72 -9.10
C GLU A 277 6.30 29.85 -8.42
N LYS A 278 5.98 30.10 -7.14
CA LYS A 278 4.88 29.40 -6.45
C LYS A 278 3.51 29.73 -7.05
N ILE A 279 3.25 31.01 -7.33
CA ILE A 279 2.01 31.46 -7.97
C ILE A 279 1.91 30.83 -9.36
N ALA A 280 2.99 30.85 -10.15
CA ALA A 280 3.02 30.25 -11.47
C ALA A 280 2.73 28.74 -11.44
N ASN A 281 3.37 28.01 -10.52
CA ASN A 281 3.10 26.58 -10.35
C ASN A 281 1.66 26.32 -9.92
N GLY A 282 1.11 27.13 -9.02
CA GLY A 282 -0.28 26.99 -8.57
C GLY A 282 -1.30 27.27 -9.67
N LEU A 283 -1.04 28.25 -10.55
CA LEU A 283 -1.88 28.59 -11.71
C LEU A 283 -1.67 27.66 -12.92
N SER A 284 -0.72 26.73 -12.83
CA SER A 284 -0.41 25.82 -13.93
C SER A 284 -1.20 24.52 -13.84
N VAL A 285 -1.53 23.98 -15.00
CA VAL A 285 -2.19 22.66 -15.14
C VAL A 285 -1.40 21.81 -16.11
N MET A 286 -1.45 20.49 -15.93
CA MET A 286 -0.83 19.57 -16.89
C MET A 286 -1.48 19.72 -18.27
N ASP A 287 -0.64 19.84 -19.31
CA ASP A 287 -1.10 20.08 -20.67
C ASP A 287 -0.11 19.47 -21.67
N LYS A 288 -0.56 18.46 -22.41
CA LYS A 288 0.28 17.72 -23.37
C LYS A 288 0.61 18.51 -24.64
N SER A 289 0.00 19.68 -24.83
CA SER A 289 0.38 20.63 -25.88
C SER A 289 1.48 21.60 -25.45
N ALA A 290 1.77 21.69 -24.14
CA ALA A 290 2.77 22.61 -23.61
C ALA A 290 4.20 22.14 -23.90
N GLU A 291 5.18 23.02 -23.74
CA GLU A 291 6.59 22.65 -23.92
C GLU A 291 7.07 21.74 -22.77
N ILE A 292 7.80 20.67 -23.10
CA ILE A 292 8.47 19.84 -22.09
C ILE A 292 9.60 20.64 -21.46
N GLN A 293 9.54 20.80 -20.14
CA GLN A 293 10.54 21.56 -19.41
C GLN A 293 11.82 20.76 -19.20
N ARG A 294 12.95 21.45 -19.35
CA ARG A 294 14.29 20.87 -19.24
C ARG A 294 15.14 21.65 -18.24
N ASP A 295 16.03 20.96 -17.58
CA ASP A 295 16.98 21.58 -16.66
C ASP A 295 18.11 22.32 -17.40
N LYS A 296 19.06 22.89 -16.66
CA LYS A 296 20.20 23.62 -17.25
C LYS A 296 21.13 22.75 -18.11
N LYS A 297 21.06 21.43 -17.97
CA LYS A 297 21.84 20.45 -18.73
C LYS A 297 21.09 19.94 -19.97
N GLY A 298 19.82 20.33 -20.13
CA GLY A 298 18.95 19.87 -21.21
C GLY A 298 18.20 18.58 -20.89
N GLU A 299 18.30 18.07 -19.66
CA GLU A 299 17.60 16.87 -19.22
C GLU A 299 16.12 17.16 -18.92
N ILE A 300 15.23 16.22 -19.22
CA ILE A 300 13.79 16.36 -18.95
C ILE A 300 13.55 16.45 -17.44
N ILE A 301 12.78 17.46 -17.04
CA ILE A 301 12.25 17.56 -15.68
C ILE A 301 10.94 16.77 -15.63
N TYR A 302 10.72 15.98 -14.57
CA TYR A 302 9.51 15.19 -14.39
C TYR A 302 8.56 15.83 -13.38
N ASP A 303 7.26 15.74 -13.64
CA ASP A 303 6.22 16.33 -12.82
C ASP A 303 5.97 15.50 -11.56
N LYS A 304 6.29 16.07 -10.39
CA LYS A 304 6.06 15.43 -9.10
C LYS A 304 4.57 15.31 -8.76
N GLU A 305 3.71 16.13 -9.36
CA GLU A 305 2.24 15.97 -9.21
C GLU A 305 1.71 14.77 -9.98
N SER A 306 2.48 14.23 -10.93
CA SER A 306 2.15 13.04 -11.71
C SER A 306 2.73 11.74 -11.13
N LYS A 307 3.35 11.82 -9.96
CA LYS A 307 4.01 10.69 -9.31
C LYS A 307 3.00 9.60 -8.99
N ASP A 308 3.23 8.44 -9.58
CA ASP A 308 2.57 7.19 -9.26
C ASP A 308 3.60 6.13 -8.85
N THR A 309 3.13 4.98 -8.37
CA THR A 309 3.96 3.89 -7.88
C THR A 309 3.52 2.56 -8.47
N GLU A 310 4.48 1.85 -9.06
CA GLU A 310 4.27 0.53 -9.65
C GLU A 310 5.00 -0.55 -8.86
N ILE A 311 4.33 -1.68 -8.63
CA ILE A 311 4.87 -2.84 -7.93
C ILE A 311 5.17 -3.93 -8.96
N VAL A 312 6.45 -4.20 -9.19
CA VAL A 312 6.93 -5.13 -10.21
C VAL A 312 7.54 -6.34 -9.53
N LYS A 313 7.17 -7.54 -9.98
CA LYS A 313 7.72 -8.80 -9.44
C LYS A 313 9.24 -8.85 -9.60
N TRP A 314 9.92 -9.51 -8.66
CA TRP A 314 11.40 -9.60 -8.66
C TRP A 314 11.99 -10.14 -9.96
N GLU A 315 11.37 -11.17 -10.54
CA GLU A 315 11.80 -11.83 -11.78
C GLU A 315 11.35 -11.07 -13.06
N GLU A 316 10.51 -10.05 -12.94
CA GLU A 316 10.04 -9.25 -14.09
C GLU A 316 10.92 -7.99 -14.27
N SER A 317 11.27 -7.69 -15.52
CA SER A 317 11.95 -6.44 -15.87
C SER A 317 10.95 -5.28 -15.87
N ILE A 318 11.38 -4.13 -15.33
CA ILE A 318 10.56 -2.90 -15.33
C ILE A 318 10.24 -2.45 -16.76
N GLU A 319 11.12 -2.67 -17.73
CA GLU A 319 10.87 -2.33 -19.14
C GLU A 319 9.71 -3.11 -19.73
N ASP A 320 9.60 -4.40 -19.43
CA ASP A 320 8.52 -5.24 -19.94
C ASP A 320 7.20 -4.97 -19.21
N TYR A 321 7.26 -4.72 -17.90
CA TYR A 321 6.10 -4.25 -17.13
C TYR A 321 5.57 -2.93 -17.69
N MET A 322 6.43 -1.94 -17.90
CA MET A 322 6.05 -0.62 -18.43
C MET A 322 5.39 -0.71 -19.79
N LYS A 323 5.91 -1.53 -20.72
CA LYS A 323 5.32 -1.73 -22.05
C LYS A 323 3.92 -2.34 -21.98
N ARG A 324 3.68 -3.21 -21.01
CA ARG A 324 2.43 -3.97 -20.88
C ARG A 324 1.36 -3.17 -20.13
N GLU A 325 1.71 -2.55 -19.02
CA GLU A 325 0.76 -1.99 -18.06
C GLU A 325 0.71 -0.46 -18.05
N VAL A 326 1.82 0.23 -18.33
CA VAL A 326 1.90 1.70 -18.13
C VAL A 326 1.84 2.48 -19.44
N LEU A 327 2.77 2.22 -20.36
CA LEU A 327 2.95 2.98 -21.61
C LEU A 327 1.74 2.94 -22.57
N PRO A 328 0.89 1.89 -22.60
CA PRO A 328 -0.35 1.93 -23.38
C PRO A 328 -1.34 3.01 -22.92
N HIS A 329 -1.27 3.40 -21.64
CA HIS A 329 -2.15 4.39 -21.03
C HIS A 329 -1.47 5.74 -20.84
N ILE A 330 -0.15 5.74 -20.55
CA ILE A 330 0.66 6.95 -20.31
C ILE A 330 1.96 6.86 -21.14
N PRO A 331 1.94 7.17 -22.44
CA PRO A 331 3.03 6.88 -23.37
C PRO A 331 4.36 7.60 -23.09
N ASP A 332 4.31 8.74 -22.40
CA ASP A 332 5.49 9.55 -22.07
C ASP A 332 5.98 9.34 -20.63
N ALA A 333 5.37 8.42 -19.88
CA ALA A 333 5.81 8.10 -18.53
C ALA A 333 7.23 7.51 -18.50
N LYS A 334 7.96 7.80 -17.43
CA LYS A 334 9.25 7.20 -17.12
C LYS A 334 9.26 6.69 -15.69
N TRP A 335 9.91 5.54 -15.50
CA TRP A 335 10.14 4.94 -14.19
C TRP A 335 11.45 5.43 -13.55
N PHE A 336 11.50 5.37 -12.23
CA PHE A 336 12.62 5.79 -11.39
C PHE A 336 12.85 4.76 -10.29
N TRP A 337 14.06 4.20 -10.28
CA TRP A 337 14.54 3.37 -9.18
C TRP A 337 15.21 4.27 -8.14
N GLU A 338 14.65 4.29 -6.93
CA GLU A 338 15.06 5.22 -5.87
C GLU A 338 15.73 4.50 -4.68
N GLU A 339 15.92 3.18 -4.73
CA GLU A 339 16.51 2.44 -3.60
C GLU A 339 17.92 2.93 -3.29
N ASN A 340 18.16 3.24 -2.02
CA ASN A 340 19.47 3.59 -1.53
C ASN A 340 19.61 3.17 -0.06
N LEU A 341 20.20 2.00 0.14
CA LEU A 341 20.42 1.44 1.47
C LEU A 341 21.61 2.07 2.21
N THR A 342 22.51 2.75 1.48
CA THR A 342 23.73 3.36 2.03
C THR A 342 23.53 4.77 2.59
N ALA A 343 22.38 5.39 2.31
CA ALA A 343 22.05 6.71 2.80
C ALA A 343 21.85 6.72 4.32
N LYS A 344 22.12 7.88 4.96
CA LYS A 344 21.89 8.09 6.41
C LYS A 344 20.45 7.74 6.83
N LYS A 345 19.49 7.98 5.94
CA LYS A 345 18.12 7.47 6.02
C LYS A 345 17.92 6.56 4.80
N PRO A 346 18.00 5.23 4.97
CA PRO A 346 17.82 4.30 3.86
C PRO A 346 16.48 4.50 3.16
N VAL A 347 16.50 4.48 1.84
CA VAL A 347 15.29 4.41 1.01
C VAL A 347 15.19 2.97 0.53
N ILE A 348 14.13 2.28 0.95
CA ILE A 348 13.89 0.88 0.60
C ILE A 348 12.81 0.83 -0.47
N LYS A 349 13.10 0.14 -1.57
CA LYS A 349 12.14 -0.06 -2.67
C LYS A 349 11.95 -1.53 -3.02
N THR A 350 12.63 -2.43 -2.31
CA THR A 350 12.39 -3.87 -2.40
C THR A 350 11.58 -4.33 -1.19
N GLY A 351 10.43 -4.93 -1.44
CA GLY A 351 9.49 -5.41 -0.43
C GLY A 351 9.09 -6.87 -0.67
N ALA A 352 8.24 -7.39 0.20
CA ALA A 352 7.69 -8.73 0.06
C ALA A 352 6.21 -8.81 0.45
N GLU A 353 5.47 -9.63 -0.28
CA GLU A 353 4.06 -9.94 -0.07
C GLU A 353 3.79 -11.39 -0.45
N ILE A 354 2.96 -12.08 0.33
CA ILE A 354 2.51 -13.44 0.03
C ILE A 354 1.00 -13.37 -0.22
N PRO A 355 0.54 -13.03 -1.44
CA PRO A 355 -0.89 -12.89 -1.76
C PRO A 355 -1.54 -14.28 -1.88
N PHE A 356 -1.63 -15.01 -0.76
CA PHE A 356 -1.98 -16.42 -0.69
C PHE A 356 -3.24 -16.76 -1.49
N THR A 357 -4.30 -15.97 -1.31
CA THR A 357 -5.61 -16.18 -1.96
C THR A 357 -5.53 -16.08 -3.49
N ARG A 358 -4.65 -15.24 -4.04
CA ARG A 358 -4.44 -15.09 -5.49
C ARG A 358 -3.99 -16.39 -6.15
N TYR A 359 -3.16 -17.19 -5.47
CA TYR A 359 -2.63 -18.45 -6.01
C TYR A 359 -3.63 -19.61 -6.03
N PHE A 360 -4.71 -19.51 -5.27
CA PHE A 360 -5.79 -20.51 -5.24
C PHE A 360 -7.10 -19.97 -5.82
N TYR A 361 -7.10 -18.73 -6.32
CA TYR A 361 -8.27 -18.15 -6.98
C TYR A 361 -8.54 -18.87 -8.30
N LYS A 362 -9.74 -19.42 -8.44
CA LYS A 362 -10.25 -19.95 -9.70
C LYS A 362 -11.28 -18.94 -10.21
N TYR A 363 -10.96 -18.25 -11.31
CA TYR A 363 -11.91 -17.34 -11.94
C TYR A 363 -13.19 -18.11 -12.30
N GLN A 364 -14.33 -17.63 -11.81
CA GLN A 364 -15.64 -18.09 -12.20
C GLN A 364 -16.28 -17.00 -13.03
N GLN A 365 -16.39 -17.24 -14.35
CA GLN A 365 -17.09 -16.32 -15.22
C GLN A 365 -18.52 -16.15 -14.71
N PRO A 366 -19.02 -14.91 -14.57
CA PRO A 366 -20.42 -14.69 -14.25
C PRO A 366 -21.28 -15.43 -15.27
N VAL A 367 -22.27 -16.17 -14.77
CA VAL A 367 -23.26 -16.81 -15.64
C VAL A 367 -23.99 -15.70 -16.41
N PRO A 368 -24.13 -15.78 -17.74
CA PRO A 368 -24.86 -14.79 -18.52
C PRO A 368 -26.28 -14.58 -17.97
N SER A 369 -26.75 -13.33 -17.99
CA SER A 369 -28.06 -12.96 -17.44
C SER A 369 -29.22 -13.77 -18.05
N GLU A 370 -29.14 -14.08 -19.34
CA GLU A 370 -30.12 -14.88 -20.09
C GLU A 370 -30.23 -16.34 -19.61
N GLU A 371 -29.13 -16.91 -19.09
CA GLU A 371 -29.15 -18.25 -18.51
C GLU A 371 -29.68 -18.23 -17.08
N LEU A 372 -29.37 -17.18 -16.30
CA LEU A 372 -29.92 -16.96 -14.98
C LEU A 372 -31.44 -16.75 -15.03
N GLU A 373 -31.92 -15.97 -16.00
CA GLU A 373 -33.35 -15.74 -16.24
C GLU A 373 -34.09 -17.04 -16.55
N ARG A 374 -33.54 -17.88 -17.47
CA ARG A 374 -34.10 -19.21 -17.76
C ARG A 374 -34.16 -20.10 -16.52
N LYS A 375 -33.09 -20.13 -15.71
CA LYS A 375 -33.07 -20.88 -14.44
C LYS A 375 -34.12 -20.35 -13.47
N PHE A 376 -34.24 -19.04 -13.33
CA PHE A 376 -35.22 -18.39 -12.45
C PHE A 376 -36.66 -18.77 -12.84
N LEU A 377 -37.02 -18.63 -14.12
CA LEU A 377 -38.35 -19.01 -14.63
C LEU A 377 -38.64 -20.51 -14.42
N SER A 378 -37.64 -21.38 -14.62
CA SER A 378 -37.82 -22.82 -14.39
C SER A 378 -38.04 -23.17 -12.91
N LEU A 379 -37.35 -22.46 -12.01
CA LEU A 379 -37.52 -22.60 -10.56
C LEU A 379 -38.88 -22.08 -10.12
N GLU A 380 -39.32 -20.94 -10.65
CA GLU A 380 -40.63 -20.36 -10.38
C GLU A 380 -41.77 -21.31 -10.80
N GLN A 381 -41.66 -21.91 -12.00
CA GLN A 381 -42.60 -22.93 -12.48
C GLN A 381 -42.62 -24.15 -11.55
N SER A 382 -41.46 -24.69 -11.19
CA SER A 382 -41.35 -25.83 -10.25
C SER A 382 -41.94 -25.50 -8.87
N VAL A 383 -41.72 -24.29 -8.34
CA VAL A 383 -42.31 -23.85 -7.06
C VAL A 383 -43.82 -23.75 -7.18
N THR A 384 -44.32 -23.16 -8.25
CA THR A 384 -45.77 -23.01 -8.51
C THR A 384 -46.47 -24.36 -8.62
N GLU A 385 -45.87 -25.32 -9.34
CA GLU A 385 -46.40 -26.69 -9.41
C GLU A 385 -46.44 -27.40 -8.05
N ARG A 386 -45.39 -27.23 -7.24
CA ARG A 386 -45.34 -27.80 -5.89
C ARG A 386 -46.39 -27.19 -4.96
N ILE A 387 -46.61 -25.88 -5.05
CA ILE A 387 -47.66 -25.18 -4.30
C ILE A 387 -49.03 -25.69 -4.72
N LYS A 388 -49.29 -25.81 -6.03
CA LYS A 388 -50.56 -26.33 -6.53
C LYS A 388 -50.87 -27.73 -6.00
N LYS A 389 -49.86 -28.62 -5.99
CA LYS A 389 -49.97 -29.98 -5.41
C LYS A 389 -50.18 -30.02 -3.88
N LEU A 390 -49.92 -28.93 -3.16
CA LEU A 390 -50.16 -28.82 -1.71
C LEU A 390 -51.59 -28.36 -1.40
N PHE A 391 -52.26 -27.72 -2.37
CA PHE A 391 -53.62 -27.18 -2.23
C PHE A 391 -54.69 -27.96 -3.01
N GLU A 392 -54.29 -29.03 -3.71
CA GLU A 392 -55.13 -30.11 -4.22
C GLU A 392 -55.03 -31.32 -3.27
#